data_AF-A0A1I0V4Q6-F1
#
_entry.id   AF-A0A1I0V4Q6-F1
#
_cell.length_a   1.000
_cell.length_b   1.000
_cell.length_c   1.000
_cell.angle_alpha   90.00
_cell.angle_beta   90.00
_cell.angle_gamma   90.00
#
_symmetry.space_group_name_H-M   'P 1'
#
loop_
_entity.id
_entity.type
_entity.pdbx_description
1 polymer ?
#
loop_
_entity_poly.entity_id
_entity_poly.type
_entity_poly.pdbx_seq_one_letter_code
_entity_poly.pdbx_strand_id
1 'polypeptide(L)'
;MRYEVVPEDLVAHASHLDGLVDRLNTAASAARTVSMSDQAYGLLCAFMPMIVNPMEEEASGALDAAVEGVGITADNVRAAAAGYQDADQTHAAPFHAAGADL
;
A
#
# COMPACT_ATOMS: atom_id res chain seq x y z
N MET A 1 -1.00 -30.88 3.34
CA MET A 1 -1.11 -29.61 4.09
C MET A 1 -2.25 -28.84 3.45
N ARG A 2 -3.36 -28.59 4.16
CA ARG A 2 -4.50 -27.83 3.64
C ARG A 2 -4.30 -26.37 4.07
N TYR A 3 -4.33 -25.45 3.13
CA TYR A 3 -4.34 -24.02 3.43
C TYR A 3 -5.78 -23.64 3.77
N GLU A 4 -5.97 -23.04 4.94
CA GLU A 4 -7.24 -22.43 5.33
C GLU A 4 -7.05 -20.92 5.25
N VAL A 5 -7.95 -20.26 4.52
CA VAL A 5 -7.93 -18.80 4.39
C VAL A 5 -9.04 -18.25 5.26
N VAL A 6 -8.65 -17.41 6.20
CA VAL A 6 -9.52 -16.73 7.14
C VAL A 6 -9.72 -15.30 6.60
N PRO A 7 -10.90 -14.95 6.03
CA PRO A 7 -11.08 -13.67 5.34
C PRO A 7 -10.83 -12.44 6.23
N GLU A 8 -11.13 -12.53 7.53
CA GLU A 8 -10.86 -11.46 8.48
C GLU A 8 -9.35 -11.20 8.67
N ASP A 9 -8.51 -12.23 8.58
CA ASP A 9 -7.05 -12.06 8.63
C ASP A 9 -6.53 -11.32 7.38
N LEU A 10 -7.15 -11.56 6.23
CA LEU A 10 -6.83 -10.81 5.00
C LEU A 10 -7.24 -9.34 5.12
N VAL A 11 -8.43 -9.05 5.67
CA VAL A 11 -8.85 -7.67 5.93
C VAL A 11 -7.91 -6.97 6.92
N ALA A 12 -7.52 -7.66 7.99
CA ALA A 12 -6.53 -7.15 8.94
C ALA A 12 -5.18 -6.90 8.26
N HIS A 13 -4.72 -7.81 7.40
CA HIS A 13 -3.48 -7.60 6.63
C HIS A 13 -3.56 -6.38 5.71
N ALA A 14 -4.67 -6.20 4.98
CA ALA A 14 -4.88 -5.01 4.15
C ALA A 14 -4.82 -3.71 4.99
N SER A 15 -5.36 -3.72 6.22
CA SER A 15 -5.26 -2.57 7.12
C SER A 15 -3.81 -2.25 7.55
N HIS A 16 -2.96 -3.26 7.70
CA HIS A 16 -1.54 -3.05 7.95
C HIS A 16 -0.83 -2.45 6.74
N LEU A 17 -1.25 -2.84 5.52
CA LEU A 17 -0.73 -2.24 4.29
C LEU A 17 -1.14 -0.77 4.16
N ASP A 18 -2.34 -0.37 4.59
CA ASP A 18 -2.71 1.06 4.68
C ASP A 18 -1.76 1.82 5.62
N GLY A 19 -1.44 1.23 6.78
CA GLY A 19 -0.46 1.81 7.70
C GLY A 19 0.93 1.97 7.09
N LEU A 20 1.30 1.14 6.12
CA LEU A 20 2.53 1.32 5.34
C LEU A 20 2.40 2.44 4.30
N VAL A 21 1.25 2.55 3.63
CA VAL A 21 0.93 3.66 2.73
C VAL A 21 1.06 5.00 3.45
N ASP A 22 0.53 5.12 4.67
CA ASP A 22 0.64 6.35 5.47
C ASP A 22 2.09 6.72 5.79
N ARG A 23 2.92 5.72 6.12
CA ARG A 23 4.35 5.93 6.40
C ARG A 23 5.12 6.34 5.14
N LEU A 24 4.80 5.73 3.99
CA LEU A 24 5.40 6.08 2.71
C LEU A 24 5.00 7.51 2.29
N ASN A 25 3.74 7.90 2.48
CA ASN A 25 3.27 9.27 2.27
C ASN A 25 4.01 10.27 3.18
N THR A 26 4.24 9.90 4.44
CA THR A 26 5.03 10.70 5.37
C THR A 26 6.46 10.87 4.87
N ALA A 27 7.10 9.79 4.38
CA ALA A 27 8.44 9.85 3.80
C ALA A 27 8.49 10.72 2.53
N ALA A 28 7.52 10.59 1.62
CA ALA A 28 7.41 11.42 0.42
C ALA A 28 7.23 12.90 0.77
N SER A 29 6.40 13.20 1.76
CA SER A 29 6.22 14.57 2.27
C SER A 29 7.50 15.13 2.87
N ALA A 30 8.23 14.31 3.63
CA ALA A 30 9.50 14.71 4.21
C ALA A 30 10.54 15.00 3.12
N ALA A 31 10.66 14.12 2.12
CA ALA A 31 11.55 14.29 0.97
C ALA A 31 11.31 15.63 0.26
N ARG A 32 10.05 15.97 -0.03
CA ARG A 32 9.69 17.27 -0.62
C ARG A 32 10.02 18.47 0.26
N THR A 33 9.99 18.29 1.58
CA THR A 33 10.26 19.36 2.55
C THR A 33 11.76 19.62 2.71
N VAL A 34 12.59 18.57 2.60
CA VAL A 34 14.05 18.67 2.76
C VAL A 34 14.79 18.98 1.45
N SER A 35 14.10 18.98 0.32
CA SER A 35 14.68 19.40 -0.96
C SER A 35 15.14 20.87 -0.85
N MET A 36 16.42 21.08 -1.16
CA MET A 36 17.08 22.37 -1.00
C MET A 36 17.08 23.12 -2.33
N SER A 37 16.92 24.45 -2.28
CA SER A 37 17.16 25.27 -3.46
C SER A 37 18.62 25.17 -3.92
N ASP A 38 18.89 25.26 -5.22
CA ASP A 38 20.24 25.20 -5.78
C ASP A 38 21.24 26.15 -5.09
N GLN A 39 20.79 27.35 -4.71
CA GLN A 39 21.60 28.35 -3.99
C GLN A 39 21.97 27.97 -2.54
N ALA A 40 21.36 26.95 -1.95
CA ALA A 40 21.63 26.53 -0.57
C ALA A 40 23.02 25.89 -0.39
N TYR A 41 23.61 25.36 -1.47
CA TYR A 41 24.93 24.74 -1.44
C TYR A 41 26.08 25.75 -1.38
N GLY A 42 25.83 27.03 -1.70
CA GLY A 42 26.82 28.08 -1.71
C GLY A 42 27.84 27.98 -2.86
N LEU A 43 28.73 28.96 -2.96
CA LEU A 43 29.61 29.15 -4.12
C LEU A 43 30.56 27.96 -4.36
N LEU A 44 31.13 27.39 -3.29
CA LEU A 44 32.11 26.30 -3.40
C LEU A 44 31.48 24.99 -3.89
N CYS A 45 30.20 24.78 -3.59
CA CYS A 45 29.47 23.56 -3.92
C CYS A 45 28.40 23.79 -4.99
N ALA A 46 28.54 24.82 -5.82
CA ALA A 46 27.55 25.17 -6.85
C ALA A 46 27.35 24.08 -7.93
N PHE A 47 28.23 23.07 -7.99
CA PHE A 47 28.08 21.91 -8.88
C PHE A 47 27.14 20.83 -8.32
N MET A 48 26.86 20.86 -7.00
CA MET A 48 26.09 19.81 -6.32
C MET A 48 24.67 19.63 -6.85
N PRO A 49 23.89 20.69 -7.17
CA PRO A 49 22.54 20.52 -7.71
C PRO A 49 22.47 19.64 -8.96
N MET A 50 23.48 19.69 -9.84
CA MET A 50 23.52 18.85 -11.04
C MET A 50 23.66 17.35 -10.73
N ILE A 51 24.13 16.99 -9.54
CA ILE A 51 24.31 15.61 -9.09
C ILE A 51 23.13 15.19 -8.20
N VAL A 52 22.69 16.08 -7.31
CA VAL A 52 21.69 15.76 -6.27
C VAL A 52 20.27 15.82 -6.81
N ASN A 53 19.91 16.85 -7.58
CA ASN A 53 18.51 17.05 -8.02
C ASN A 53 17.97 15.86 -8.83
N PRO A 54 18.72 15.24 -9.78
CA PRO A 54 18.22 14.06 -10.49
C PRO A 54 17.95 12.86 -9.57
N MET A 55 18.79 12.67 -8.55
CA MET A 55 18.61 11.63 -7.55
C MET A 55 17.40 11.91 -6.64
N GLU A 56 17.17 13.18 -6.27
CA GLU A 56 15.98 13.60 -5.51
C GLU A 56 14.69 13.37 -6.30
N GLU A 57 14.69 13.66 -7.60
CA GLU A 57 13.56 13.40 -8.50
C GLU A 57 13.26 11.90 -8.61
N GLU A 58 14.29 11.07 -8.84
CA GLU A 58 14.13 9.61 -8.90
C GLU A 58 13.64 9.03 -7.56
N ALA A 59 14.20 9.49 -6.44
CA ALA A 59 13.78 9.05 -5.11
C ALA A 59 12.33 9.45 -4.81
N SER A 60 11.91 10.65 -5.22
CA SER A 60 10.52 11.10 -5.06
C SER A 60 9.57 10.22 -5.89
N GLY A 61 9.91 9.95 -7.15
CA GLY A 61 9.14 9.06 -8.00
C GLY A 61 9.05 7.63 -7.46
N ALA A 62 10.13 7.11 -6.88
CA ALA A 62 10.14 5.78 -6.26
C ALA A 62 9.24 5.72 -5.02
N LEU A 63 9.18 6.76 -4.21
CA LEU A 63 8.28 6.84 -3.05
C LEU A 63 6.81 6.89 -3.49
N ASP A 64 6.48 7.69 -4.50
CA ASP A 64 5.12 7.77 -5.03
C ASP A 64 4.67 6.44 -5.66
N ALA A 65 5.55 5.77 -6.42
CA ALA A 65 5.28 4.44 -6.97
C ALA A 65 5.10 3.38 -5.86
N ALA A 66 5.84 3.48 -4.75
CA ALA A 66 5.68 2.60 -3.61
C ALA A 66 4.33 2.81 -2.90
N VAL A 67 3.89 4.07 -2.73
CA VAL A 67 2.57 4.40 -2.20
C VAL A 67 1.47 3.75 -3.05
N GLU A 68 1.53 3.93 -4.36
CA GLU A 68 0.56 3.35 -5.30
C GLU A 68 0.58 1.82 -5.26
N GLY A 69 1.76 1.20 -5.38
CA GLY A 69 1.90 -0.25 -5.42
C GLY A 69 1.43 -0.94 -4.14
N VAL A 70 1.73 -0.38 -2.97
CA VAL A 70 1.25 -0.92 -1.69
C VAL A 70 -0.26 -0.71 -1.54
N GLY A 71 -0.79 0.44 -1.97
CA GLY A 71 -2.23 0.70 -1.99
C GLY A 71 -3.00 -0.30 -2.86
N ILE A 72 -2.54 -0.52 -4.10
CA ILE A 72 -3.11 -1.54 -5.00
C ILE A 72 -3.04 -2.93 -4.37
N THR A 73 -1.93 -3.25 -3.69
CA THR A 73 -1.80 -4.53 -2.99
C THR A 73 -2.82 -4.67 -1.87
N ALA A 74 -3.05 -3.63 -1.08
CA ALA A 74 -4.08 -3.61 -0.03
C ALA A 74 -5.48 -3.85 -0.61
N ASP A 75 -5.82 -3.17 -1.71
CA ASP A 75 -7.09 -3.34 -2.40
C ASP A 75 -7.28 -4.75 -2.94
N ASN A 76 -6.25 -5.33 -3.56
CA ASN A 76 -6.28 -6.71 -4.05
C ASN A 76 -6.48 -7.72 -2.92
N VAL A 77 -5.86 -7.49 -1.75
CA VAL A 77 -6.05 -8.34 -0.58
C VAL A 77 -7.49 -8.24 -0.04
N ARG A 78 -8.08 -7.04 -0.01
CA ARG A 78 -9.51 -6.87 0.34
C ARG A 78 -10.43 -7.57 -0.65
N ALA A 79 -10.14 -7.45 -1.95
CA ALA A 79 -10.91 -8.12 -3.00
C ALA A 79 -10.85 -9.65 -2.85
N ALA A 80 -9.67 -10.19 -2.52
CA ALA A 80 -9.53 -11.61 -2.22
C ALA A 80 -10.35 -12.03 -1.00
N ALA A 81 -10.31 -11.25 0.10
CA ALA A 81 -11.12 -11.51 1.29
C ALA A 81 -12.62 -11.54 0.99
N ALA A 82 -13.11 -10.56 0.21
CA ALA A 82 -14.50 -10.49 -0.23
C ALA A 82 -14.89 -11.71 -1.08
N GLY A 83 -14.00 -12.15 -1.99
CA GLY A 83 -14.23 -13.35 -2.80
C GLY A 83 -14.37 -14.64 -1.96
N TYR A 84 -13.58 -14.79 -0.89
CA TYR A 84 -13.74 -15.92 0.02
C TYR A 84 -15.06 -15.86 0.80
N GLN A 85 -15.44 -14.69 1.31
CA GLN A 85 -16.71 -14.53 2.04
C GLN A 85 -17.93 -14.81 1.15
N ASP A 86 -17.92 -14.33 -0.09
CA ASP A 86 -19.00 -14.56 -1.06
C ASP A 86 -19.14 -16.05 -1.42
N ALA A 87 -18.00 -16.73 -1.65
CA ALA A 87 -17.99 -18.17 -1.89
C ALA A 87 -18.53 -18.96 -0.70
N ASP A 88 -18.16 -18.59 0.53
CA ASP A 88 -18.62 -19.26 1.74
C ASP A 88 -20.12 -19.07 1.97
N GLN A 89 -20.62 -17.83 1.81
CA GLN A 89 -22.06 -17.52 1.91
C GLN A 89 -22.88 -18.25 0.84
N THR A 90 -22.40 -18.26 -0.41
CA THR A 90 -23.06 -18.95 -1.53
C THR A 90 -23.18 -20.45 -1.28
N HIS A 91 -22.14 -21.07 -0.72
CA HIS A 91 -22.15 -22.50 -0.40
C HIS A 91 -22.93 -22.81 0.87
N ALA A 92 -23.00 -21.90 1.85
CA ALA A 92 -23.77 -22.08 3.08
C ALA A 92 -25.29 -21.91 2.88
N ALA A 93 -25.72 -21.07 1.94
CA ALA A 93 -27.13 -20.72 1.74
C ALA A 93 -28.07 -21.94 1.55
N PRO A 94 -27.73 -22.97 0.75
CA PRO A 94 -28.57 -24.17 0.62
C PRO A 94 -28.71 -24.97 1.92
N PHE A 95 -27.67 -25.00 2.77
CA PHE A 95 -27.70 -25.70 4.04
C PHE A 95 -28.54 -24.96 5.08
N HIS A 96 -28.46 -23.62 5.09
CA HIS A 96 -29.33 -22.80 5.93
C HIS A 96 -30.80 -22.92 5.53
N ALA A 97 -31.10 -22.96 4.23
CA ALA A 97 -32.45 -23.20 3.73
C ALA A 97 -32.98 -24.60 4.14
N ALA A 98 -32.19 -25.65 3.93
CA ALA A 98 -32.58 -27.01 4.29
C ALA A 98 -32.74 -27.23 5.81
N GLY A 99 -31.97 -26.52 6.64
CA GLY A 99 -32.10 -26.56 8.09
C GLY A 99 -33.29 -25.75 8.64
N ALA A 100 -33.84 -24.81 7.88
CA ALA A 100 -35.03 -24.03 8.27
C ALA A 100 -36.35 -24.78 8.03
N ASP A 101 -36.33 -25.83 7.20
CA ASP A 101 -37.48 -26.68 6.88
C ASP A 101 -37.65 -27.90 7.82
N LEU A 102 -36.77 -28.05 8.83
CA LEU A 102 -36.81 -29.09 9.88
C LEU A 102 -37.27 -28.52 11.23
#